data_AF-A0AA89AQ48-F1
#
_entry.id   AF-A0AA89AQ48-F1
#
_cell.length_a   1.000
_cell.length_b   1.000
_cell.length_c   1.000
_cell.angle_alpha   90.00
_cell.angle_beta   90.00
_cell.angle_gamma   90.00
#
_symmetry.space_group_name_H-M   'P 1'
#
loop_
_entity.id
_entity.type
_entity.pdbx_description
1 polymer ?
#
loop_
_entity_poly.entity_id
_entity_poly.type
_entity_poly.pdbx_seq_one_letter_code
_entity_poly.pdbx_strand_id
1 'polypeptide(L)'
;MPQCDLYDGTGDPGEHVYQFQINMLLLQVSDAVMCRAFPTTLRKAAHAWFKSLQPRSSYSFGQLSDLFQKHFVSSRSRRKNSASLLNIVQEKNESLACFLGRFNATTLEIDNLDESVKYTAFLRGLRPTSKFAFSVNKSPPGIMKALLEKANKYIQAEEYLETHRDRRGEGKPK
;
A
#
# COMPACT_ATOMS: atom_id res chain seq x y z
N MET A 1 -10.45 14.88 -23.12
CA MET A 1 -10.88 13.60 -22.52
C MET A 1 -10.17 13.49 -21.18
N PRO A 2 -10.86 13.24 -20.05
CA PRO A 2 -10.20 13.08 -18.76
C PRO A 2 -9.23 11.90 -18.81
N GLN A 3 -8.03 12.14 -18.29
CA GLN A 3 -6.87 11.25 -18.37
C GLN A 3 -6.98 10.20 -17.25
N CYS A 4 -7.91 9.25 -17.41
CA CYS A 4 -7.97 8.07 -16.54
C CYS A 4 -6.82 7.14 -16.95
N ASP A 5 -5.99 6.72 -16.00
CA ASP A 5 -4.93 5.74 -16.27
C ASP A 5 -5.51 4.48 -16.93
N LEU A 6 -4.82 3.96 -17.96
CA LEU A 6 -5.31 2.82 -18.74
C LEU A 6 -5.18 1.51 -17.95
N TYR A 7 -6.30 0.89 -17.61
CA TYR A 7 -6.34 -0.39 -16.91
C TYR A 7 -5.99 -1.54 -17.84
N ASP A 8 -4.95 -2.31 -17.49
CA ASP A 8 -4.43 -3.38 -18.35
C ASP A 8 -4.87 -4.80 -17.94
N GLY A 9 -5.71 -4.91 -16.91
CA GLY A 9 -6.07 -6.17 -16.28
C GLY A 9 -5.32 -6.43 -14.98
N THR A 10 -4.44 -5.54 -14.54
CA THR A 10 -3.72 -5.62 -13.25
C THR A 10 -4.13 -4.46 -12.34
N GLY A 11 -4.15 -4.70 -11.02
CA GLY A 11 -4.58 -3.70 -10.04
C GLY A 11 -6.07 -3.81 -9.69
N ASP A 12 -6.55 -2.96 -8.78
CA ASP A 12 -7.92 -3.04 -8.29
C ASP A 12 -8.95 -2.60 -9.36
N PRO A 13 -9.79 -3.51 -9.90
CA PRO A 13 -10.82 -3.14 -10.87
C PRO A 13 -11.91 -2.24 -10.26
N GLY A 14 -12.14 -2.30 -8.95
CA GLY A 14 -13.10 -1.44 -8.25
C GLY A 14 -12.62 0.01 -8.22
N GLU A 15 -11.32 0.22 -7.94
CA GLU A 15 -10.72 1.56 -7.97
C GLU A 15 -10.79 2.16 -9.37
N HIS A 16 -10.48 1.37 -10.42
CA HIS A 16 -10.61 1.83 -11.81
C HIS A 16 -12.04 2.27 -12.15
N VAL A 17 -13.04 1.47 -11.77
CA VAL A 17 -14.46 1.80 -11.96
C VAL A 17 -14.82 3.07 -11.20
N TYR A 18 -14.38 3.21 -9.95
CA TYR A 18 -14.66 4.38 -9.12
C TYR A 18 -14.09 5.68 -9.71
N GLN A 19 -12.82 5.66 -10.12
CA GLN A 19 -12.17 6.81 -10.75
C GLN A 19 -12.86 7.18 -12.07
N PHE A 20 -13.21 6.18 -12.87
CA PHE A 20 -14.00 6.40 -14.09
C PHE A 20 -15.36 7.05 -13.77
N GLN A 21 -16.08 6.56 -12.76
CA GLN A 21 -17.37 7.10 -12.34
C GLN A 21 -17.27 8.56 -11.86
N ILE A 22 -16.27 8.90 -11.04
CA ILE A 22 -16.04 10.28 -10.61
C ILE A 22 -15.83 11.20 -11.82
N ASN A 23 -14.97 10.78 -12.74
CA ASN A 23 -14.67 11.56 -13.95
C ASN A 23 -15.91 11.76 -14.82
N MET A 24 -16.74 10.73 -14.97
CA MET A 24 -17.98 10.82 -15.74
C MET A 24 -19.07 11.63 -15.03
N LEU A 25 -19.17 11.54 -13.70
CA LEU A 25 -20.09 12.35 -12.89
C LEU A 25 -19.76 13.84 -13.00
N LEU A 26 -18.47 14.20 -12.95
CA LEU A 26 -18.01 15.58 -13.12
C LEU A 26 -18.42 16.16 -14.47
N LEU A 27 -18.45 15.32 -15.51
CA LEU A 27 -18.85 15.71 -16.87
C LEU A 27 -20.36 15.60 -17.12
N GLN A 28 -21.16 15.20 -16.11
CA GLN A 28 -22.61 15.01 -16.21
C GLN A 28 -23.04 14.13 -17.40
N VAL A 29 -22.23 13.13 -17.76
CA VAL A 29 -22.54 12.29 -18.92
C VAL A 29 -23.58 11.22 -18.60
N SER A 30 -24.37 10.84 -19.60
CA SER A 30 -25.37 9.78 -19.44
C SER A 30 -24.74 8.39 -19.35
N ASP A 31 -25.46 7.47 -18.73
CA ASP A 31 -25.07 6.06 -18.58
C ASP A 31 -24.69 5.40 -19.93
N ALA A 32 -25.43 5.70 -20.99
CA ALA A 32 -25.12 5.22 -22.34
C ALA A 32 -23.77 5.75 -22.88
N VAL A 33 -23.39 6.98 -22.53
CA VAL A 33 -22.08 7.55 -22.89
C VAL A 33 -20.98 6.89 -22.05
N MET A 34 -21.23 6.63 -20.76
CA MET A 34 -20.29 5.91 -19.89
C MET A 34 -19.95 4.52 -20.46
N CYS A 35 -20.95 3.74 -20.88
CA CYS A 35 -20.73 2.43 -21.51
C CYS A 35 -19.90 2.49 -22.80
N ARG A 36 -20.06 3.55 -23.61
CA ARG A 36 -19.27 3.75 -24.83
C ARG A 36 -17.86 4.26 -24.56
N ALA A 37 -17.68 5.03 -23.50
CA ALA A 37 -16.39 5.61 -23.13
C ALA A 37 -15.52 4.63 -22.34
N PHE A 38 -16.11 3.75 -21.52
CA PHE A 38 -15.38 2.82 -20.65
C PHE A 38 -14.30 1.99 -21.38
N PRO A 39 -14.54 1.40 -22.57
CA PRO A 39 -13.55 0.59 -23.29
C PRO A 39 -12.30 1.36 -23.69
N THR A 40 -12.40 2.70 -23.82
CA THR A 40 -11.26 3.57 -24.16
C THR A 40 -10.27 3.71 -23.00
N THR A 41 -10.68 3.33 -21.79
CA THR A 41 -9.83 3.31 -20.60
C THR A 41 -9.18 1.96 -20.34
N LEU A 42 -9.42 0.97 -21.22
CA LEU A 42 -8.93 -0.39 -21.08
C LEU A 42 -7.83 -0.69 -22.10
N ARG A 43 -6.83 -1.49 -21.69
CA ARG A 43 -5.78 -2.04 -22.57
C ARG A 43 -5.52 -3.52 -22.26
N LYS A 44 -4.71 -4.17 -23.10
CA LYS A 44 -4.28 -5.58 -22.93
C LYS A 44 -5.44 -6.53 -22.56
N ALA A 45 -5.34 -7.25 -21.44
CA ALA A 45 -6.30 -8.27 -21.02
C ALA A 45 -7.69 -7.68 -20.76
N ALA A 46 -7.76 -6.47 -20.21
CA ALA A 46 -9.03 -5.76 -19.98
C ALA A 46 -9.74 -5.40 -21.29
N HIS A 47 -8.99 -4.93 -22.29
CA HIS A 47 -9.55 -4.65 -23.60
C HIS A 47 -9.96 -5.93 -24.34
N ALA A 48 -9.18 -7.01 -24.23
CA ALA A 48 -9.54 -8.31 -24.80
C ALA A 48 -10.82 -8.89 -24.18
N TRP A 49 -10.96 -8.78 -22.87
CA TRP A 49 -12.19 -9.15 -22.15
C TRP A 49 -13.40 -8.38 -22.68
N PHE A 50 -13.31 -7.06 -22.81
CA PHE A 50 -14.44 -6.25 -23.29
C PHE A 50 -14.90 -6.68 -24.69
N LYS A 51 -13.95 -6.98 -25.60
CA LYS A 51 -14.26 -7.50 -26.94
C LYS A 51 -14.90 -8.89 -26.94
N SER A 52 -14.67 -9.68 -25.89
CA SER A 52 -15.24 -11.02 -25.75
C SER A 52 -16.67 -11.02 -25.20
N LEU A 53 -17.15 -9.88 -24.69
CA LEU A 53 -18.54 -9.74 -24.26
C LEU A 53 -19.45 -9.93 -25.47
N GLN A 54 -20.45 -10.81 -25.35
CA GLN A 54 -21.44 -10.98 -26.40
C GLN A 54 -22.13 -9.63 -26.68
N PRO A 55 -22.42 -9.30 -27.96
CA PRO A 55 -23.26 -8.16 -28.31
C PRO A 55 -24.71 -8.46 -27.91
N ARG A 56 -24.99 -8.48 -26.61
CA ARG A 56 -26.33 -8.65 -26.06
C ARG A 56 -26.67 -7.43 -25.25
N SER A 57 -27.64 -6.66 -25.77
CA SER A 57 -28.35 -5.60 -25.06
C SER A 57 -27.49 -4.40 -24.66
N SER A 58 -28.09 -3.21 -24.65
CA SER A 58 -27.47 -2.01 -24.08
C SER A 58 -27.31 -2.21 -22.57
N TYR A 59 -26.16 -2.71 -22.12
CA TYR A 59 -25.83 -2.77 -20.71
C TYR A 59 -25.94 -1.36 -20.10
N SER A 60 -26.52 -1.27 -18.91
CA SER A 60 -26.28 -0.09 -18.09
C SER A 60 -24.83 -0.07 -17.62
N PHE A 61 -24.30 1.09 -17.26
CA PHE A 61 -22.93 1.15 -16.75
C PHE A 61 -22.79 0.34 -15.47
N GLY A 62 -23.83 0.32 -14.62
CA GLY A 62 -23.89 -0.55 -13.44
C GLY A 62 -23.67 -2.03 -13.78
N GLN A 63 -24.40 -2.57 -14.77
CA GLN A 63 -24.24 -3.95 -15.22
C GLN A 63 -22.85 -4.23 -15.80
N LEU A 64 -22.33 -3.32 -16.62
CA LEU A 64 -20.99 -3.44 -17.19
C LEU A 64 -19.92 -3.45 -16.10
N SER A 65 -20.04 -2.57 -15.12
CA SER A 65 -19.10 -2.44 -14.01
C SER A 65 -19.10 -3.69 -13.11
N ASP A 66 -20.26 -4.30 -12.87
CA ASP A 66 -20.38 -5.57 -12.15
C ASP A 66 -19.71 -6.72 -12.89
N LEU A 67 -19.94 -6.84 -14.21
CA LEU A 67 -19.30 -7.86 -15.04
C LEU A 67 -17.77 -7.69 -15.05
N PHE A 68 -17.30 -6.45 -15.18
CA PHE A 68 -15.88 -6.13 -15.15
C PHE A 68 -15.24 -6.53 -13.83
N GLN A 69 -15.81 -6.09 -12.71
CA GLN A 69 -15.27 -6.39 -11.38
C GLN A 69 -15.32 -7.88 -11.05
N LYS A 70 -16.35 -8.62 -11.51
CA LYS A 70 -16.42 -10.07 -11.36
C LYS A 70 -15.35 -10.80 -12.18
N HIS A 71 -15.09 -10.36 -13.41
CA HIS A 71 -14.07 -10.98 -14.26
C HIS A 71 -12.65 -10.74 -13.74
N PHE A 72 -12.40 -9.52 -13.27
CA PHE A 72 -11.10 -9.08 -12.74
C PHE A 72 -11.01 -9.22 -11.20
N VAL A 73 -11.89 -10.01 -10.58
CA VAL A 73 -11.90 -10.19 -9.12
C VAL A 73 -10.59 -10.77 -8.60
N SER A 74 -9.93 -11.62 -9.39
CA SER A 74 -8.63 -12.22 -9.08
C SER A 74 -7.46 -11.29 -9.37
N SER A 75 -7.65 -10.29 -10.24
CA SER A 75 -6.64 -9.27 -10.52
C SER A 75 -6.75 -8.06 -9.61
N ARG A 76 -7.82 -7.96 -8.78
CA ARG A 76 -7.81 -7.15 -7.57
C ARG A 76 -6.43 -7.31 -7.00
N SER A 77 -5.63 -6.24 -7.08
CA SER A 77 -4.35 -6.19 -6.41
C SER A 77 -4.62 -6.82 -5.05
N ARG A 78 -3.86 -7.85 -4.67
CA ARG A 78 -3.95 -8.37 -3.32
C ARG A 78 -3.56 -7.19 -2.43
N ARG A 79 -4.52 -6.30 -2.13
CA ARG A 79 -4.34 -5.19 -1.21
C ARG A 79 -3.73 -5.88 -0.02
N LYS A 80 -2.60 -5.34 0.42
CA LYS A 80 -1.92 -5.95 1.55
C LYS A 80 -2.97 -6.03 2.65
N ASN A 81 -3.13 -7.21 3.20
CA ASN A 81 -3.99 -7.40 4.35
C ASN A 81 -3.13 -7.27 5.60
N SER A 82 -3.75 -7.24 6.76
CA SER A 82 -3.04 -7.16 8.04
C SER A 82 -1.96 -8.25 8.20
N ALA A 83 -2.16 -9.44 7.64
CA ALA A 83 -1.17 -10.51 7.65
C ALA A 83 0.12 -10.16 6.88
N SER A 84 0.06 -9.22 5.94
CA SER A 84 1.24 -8.74 5.20
C SER A 84 2.25 -8.03 6.10
N LEU A 85 1.80 -7.45 7.24
CA LEU A 85 2.70 -6.85 8.23
C LEU A 85 3.55 -7.89 8.97
N LEU A 86 3.08 -9.15 9.06
CA LEU A 86 3.84 -10.22 9.72
C LEU A 86 5.11 -10.61 8.95
N ASN A 87 5.18 -10.27 7.66
CA ASN A 87 6.35 -10.50 6.83
C ASN A 87 7.38 -9.36 6.94
N ILE A 88 7.06 -8.28 7.64
CA ILE A 88 7.97 -7.15 7.84
C ILE A 88 8.74 -7.39 9.14
N VAL A 89 9.93 -7.96 9.00
CA VAL A 89 10.85 -8.21 10.12
C VAL A 89 12.10 -7.35 9.96
N GLN A 90 12.60 -6.83 11.08
CA GLN A 90 13.83 -6.05 11.13
C GLN A 90 15.04 -6.97 10.93
N GLU A 91 15.75 -6.78 9.83
CA GLU A 91 16.88 -7.63 9.44
C GLU A 91 18.10 -7.41 10.33
N LYS A 92 19.05 -8.35 10.40
CA LYS A 92 20.22 -8.32 11.32
C LYS A 92 21.04 -7.02 11.27
N ASN A 93 21.21 -6.44 10.08
CA ASN A 93 22.02 -5.24 9.85
C ASN A 93 21.17 -4.03 9.45
N GLU A 94 19.84 -4.13 9.58
CA GLU A 94 18.95 -3.03 9.26
C GLU A 94 18.79 -2.09 10.46
N SER A 95 18.85 -0.78 10.19
CA SER A 95 18.58 0.27 11.16
C SER A 95 17.11 0.31 11.55
N LEU A 96 16.79 0.90 12.70
CA LEU A 96 15.40 1.04 13.10
C LEU A 96 14.60 1.93 12.12
N ALA A 97 15.26 2.93 11.54
CA ALA A 97 14.66 3.84 10.55
C ALA A 97 14.24 3.12 9.27
N CYS A 98 15.12 2.27 8.71
CA CYS A 98 14.80 1.49 7.51
C CYS A 98 13.64 0.52 7.75
N PHE A 99 13.65 -0.19 8.89
CA PHE A 99 12.55 -1.07 9.28
C PHE A 99 11.23 -0.29 9.40
N LEU A 100 11.23 0.82 10.14
CA LEU A 100 10.04 1.66 10.33
C LEU A 100 9.52 2.20 9.00
N GLY A 101 10.42 2.58 8.08
CA GLY A 101 10.06 3.01 6.73
C GLY A 101 9.32 1.92 5.95
N ARG A 102 9.84 0.68 5.91
CA ARG A 102 9.19 -0.46 5.25
C ARG A 102 7.85 -0.83 5.90
N PHE A 103 7.81 -0.79 7.22
CA PHE A 103 6.59 -1.06 7.99
C PHE A 103 5.50 -0.03 7.67
N ASN A 104 5.82 1.26 7.73
CA ASN A 104 4.88 2.34 7.44
C ASN A 104 4.39 2.30 5.98
N ALA A 105 5.30 2.09 5.02
CA ALA A 105 4.92 1.94 3.61
C ALA A 105 3.90 0.81 3.43
N THR A 106 4.12 -0.34 4.08
CA THR A 106 3.17 -1.44 4.04
C THR A 106 1.84 -1.10 4.72
N THR A 107 1.85 -0.37 5.84
CA THR A 107 0.59 0.03 6.51
C THR A 107 -0.28 0.96 5.66
N LEU A 108 0.32 1.80 4.81
CA LEU A 108 -0.41 2.70 3.91
C LEU A 108 -1.12 1.95 2.77
N GLU A 109 -0.71 0.71 2.49
CA GLU A 109 -1.34 -0.15 1.48
C GLU A 109 -2.47 -1.04 2.06
N ILE A 110 -2.77 -0.94 3.36
CA ILE A 110 -3.78 -1.76 4.06
C ILE A 110 -4.95 -0.89 4.48
N ASP A 111 -6.13 -1.15 3.91
CA ASP A 111 -7.36 -0.46 4.31
C ASP A 111 -7.89 -0.95 5.65
N ASN A 112 -8.50 -0.04 6.41
CA ASN A 112 -9.14 -0.34 7.70
C ASN A 112 -8.25 -1.14 8.66
N LEU A 113 -6.94 -0.86 8.66
CA LEU A 113 -5.99 -1.53 9.53
C LEU A 113 -6.30 -1.24 11.00
N ASP A 114 -6.60 -2.29 11.75
CA ASP A 114 -6.80 -2.20 13.20
C ASP A 114 -5.50 -1.82 13.92
N GLU A 115 -5.58 -0.83 14.82
CA GLU A 115 -4.42 -0.26 15.49
C GLU A 115 -3.76 -1.27 16.45
N SER A 116 -4.52 -2.19 17.06
CA SER A 116 -3.99 -3.26 17.92
C SER A 116 -3.24 -4.30 17.09
N VAL A 117 -3.75 -4.63 15.90
CA VAL A 117 -3.06 -5.50 14.94
C VAL A 117 -1.77 -4.86 14.44
N LYS A 118 -1.80 -3.56 14.11
CA LYS A 118 -0.61 -2.79 13.73
C LYS A 118 0.43 -2.77 14.84
N TYR A 119 0.02 -2.48 16.07
CA TYR A 119 0.89 -2.48 17.25
C TYR A 119 1.54 -3.86 17.47
N THR A 120 0.73 -4.92 17.44
CA THR A 120 1.21 -6.30 17.64
C THR A 120 2.17 -6.73 16.53
N ALA A 121 1.86 -6.41 15.28
CA ALA A 121 2.72 -6.73 14.14
C ALA A 121 4.05 -5.96 14.22
N PHE A 122 4.02 -4.70 14.63
CA PHE A 122 5.24 -3.91 14.83
C PHE A 122 6.16 -4.56 15.87
N LEU A 123 5.62 -4.92 17.04
CA LEU A 123 6.40 -5.60 18.09
C LEU A 123 6.99 -6.92 17.62
N ARG A 124 6.22 -7.73 16.89
CA ARG A 124 6.68 -9.01 16.33
C ARG A 124 7.75 -8.84 15.25
N GLY A 125 7.69 -7.74 14.50
CA GLY A 125 8.67 -7.42 13.47
C GLY A 125 10.02 -6.95 14.03
N LEU A 126 10.10 -6.54 15.30
CA LEU A 126 11.36 -6.06 15.87
C LEU A 126 12.39 -7.18 16.03
N ARG A 127 13.65 -6.84 15.74
CA ARG A 127 14.78 -7.75 15.96
C ARG A 127 14.98 -7.92 17.47
N PRO A 128 14.85 -9.13 18.05
CA PRO A 128 14.89 -9.32 19.51
C PRO A 128 16.19 -8.86 20.18
N THR A 129 17.30 -8.92 19.43
CA THR A 129 18.62 -8.50 19.91
C THR A 129 18.89 -7.00 19.77
N SER A 130 17.97 -6.22 19.20
CA SER A 130 18.13 -4.77 19.08
C SER A 130 17.95 -4.08 20.45
N LYS A 131 18.68 -2.96 20.65
CA LYS A 131 18.56 -2.13 21.86
C LYS A 131 17.12 -1.62 22.06
N PHE A 132 16.47 -1.28 20.96
CA PHE A 132 15.09 -0.81 20.97
C PHE A 132 14.12 -1.92 21.39
N ALA A 133 14.20 -3.12 20.82
CA ALA A 133 13.37 -4.25 21.24
C ALA A 133 13.52 -4.57 22.73
N PHE A 134 14.75 -4.58 23.24
CA PHE A 134 15.02 -4.76 24.68
C PHE A 134 14.35 -3.66 25.53
N SER A 135 14.44 -2.40 25.11
CA SER A 135 13.81 -1.27 25.81
C SER A 135 12.29 -1.34 25.79
N VAL A 136 11.69 -1.79 24.68
CA VAL A 136 10.24 -1.99 24.54
C VAL A 136 9.79 -3.16 25.42
N ASN A 137 10.54 -4.26 25.47
CA ASN A 137 10.21 -5.38 26.34
C ASN A 137 10.29 -5.03 27.84
N LYS A 138 11.29 -4.22 28.24
CA LYS A 138 11.44 -3.75 29.62
C LYS A 138 10.34 -2.77 30.04
N SER A 139 9.88 -1.94 29.11
CA SER A 139 8.85 -0.93 29.36
C SER A 139 7.97 -0.81 28.11
N PRO A 140 6.93 -1.66 28.01
CA PRO A 140 6.03 -1.72 26.87
C PRO A 140 5.18 -0.44 26.79
N PRO A 141 5.23 0.32 25.69
CA PRO A 141 4.34 1.45 25.48
C PRO A 141 2.90 0.96 25.30
N GLY A 142 1.92 1.51 26.02
CA GLY A 142 0.54 1.00 25.96
C GLY A 142 -0.20 1.26 24.64
N ILE A 143 0.32 2.15 23.78
CA ILE A 143 -0.30 2.55 22.51
C ILE A 143 0.75 2.79 21.42
N MET A 144 0.32 2.68 20.16
CA MET A 144 1.19 2.86 18.99
C MET A 144 1.87 4.23 18.94
N LYS A 145 1.17 5.30 19.32
CA LYS A 145 1.76 6.66 19.37
C LYS A 145 3.00 6.73 20.27
N ALA A 146 2.89 6.21 21.49
CA ALA A 146 4.00 6.19 22.44
C ALA A 146 5.15 5.28 21.97
N LEU A 147 4.82 4.19 21.26
CA LEU A 147 5.81 3.30 20.65
C LEU A 147 6.61 4.01 19.55
N LEU A 148 5.93 4.75 18.67
CA LEU A 148 6.57 5.52 17.59
C LEU A 148 7.42 6.68 18.13
N GLU A 149 6.94 7.40 19.14
CA GLU A 149 7.72 8.45 19.81
C GLU A 149 9.01 7.88 20.42
N LYS A 150 8.92 6.70 21.05
CA LYS A 150 10.09 6.00 21.58
C LYS A 150 11.01 5.54 20.44
N ALA A 151 10.48 4.99 19.35
CA ALA A 151 11.26 4.57 18.19
C ALA A 151 12.06 5.73 17.59
N ASN A 152 11.44 6.90 17.43
CA ASN A 152 12.10 8.10 16.90
C ASN A 152 13.29 8.55 17.76
N LYS A 153 13.19 8.46 19.09
CA LYS A 153 14.33 8.76 19.99
C LYS A 153 15.50 7.81 19.78
N TYR A 154 15.21 6.53 19.51
CA TYR A 154 16.26 5.54 19.21
C TYR A 154 16.86 5.75 17.82
N ILE A 155 16.05 6.09 16.82
CA ILE A 155 16.53 6.43 15.48
C ILE A 155 17.52 7.60 15.55
N GLN A 156 17.14 8.70 16.22
CA GLN A 156 18.03 9.85 16.40
C GLN A 156 19.34 9.49 17.11
N ALA A 157 19.28 8.58 18.10
CA ALA A 157 20.47 8.10 18.79
C ALA A 157 21.36 7.20 17.92
N GLU A 158 20.77 6.35 17.07
CA GLU A 158 21.50 5.54 16.08
C GLU A 158 22.23 6.43 15.08
N GLU A 159 21.54 7.41 14.49
CA GLU A 159 22.09 8.37 13.53
C GLU A 159 23.21 9.24 14.13
N TYR A 160 23.03 9.70 15.37
CA TYR A 160 24.08 10.42 16.09
C TYR A 160 25.34 9.57 16.28
N LEU A 161 25.21 8.29 16.62
CA LEU A 161 26.36 7.40 16.80
C LEU A 161 27.07 7.07 15.49
N GLU A 162 26.32 6.93 14.40
CA GLU A 162 26.83 6.67 13.06
C GLU A 162 27.70 7.83 12.56
N THR A 163 27.15 9.05 12.60
CA THR A 163 27.87 10.28 12.21
C THR A 163 29.15 10.52 13.01
N HIS A 164 29.19 10.14 14.29
CA HIS A 164 30.39 10.28 15.13
C HIS A 164 31.42 9.15 14.94
N ARG A 165 31.01 7.99 14.41
CA ARG A 165 31.95 6.93 14.00
C ARG A 165 32.68 7.32 12.73
N ASP A 166 31.96 7.85 11.74
CA ASP A 166 32.55 8.28 10.47
C ASP A 166 33.61 9.37 10.67
N ARG A 167 33.32 10.36 11.52
CA ARG A 167 34.28 11.43 11.88
C ARG A 167 35.53 10.92 12.60
N ARG A 168 35.47 9.79 13.30
CA ARG A 168 36.65 9.16 13.94
C ARG A 168 37.46 8.29 12.97
N GLY A 169 36.85 7.85 11.86
CA GLY A 169 37.51 7.08 10.81
C GLY A 169 38.40 7.92 9.89
N GLU A 170 38.12 9.22 9.76
CA GLU A 170 38.85 10.16 8.90
C GLU A 170 40.15 10.72 9.53
N GLY A 171 40.47 10.34 10.78
CA GLY A 171 41.52 10.95 11.59
C GLY A 171 42.89 10.25 11.66
N LYS A 172 43.23 9.32 10.76
CA LYS A 172 44.58 8.73 10.71
C LYS A 172 45.34 9.09 9.43
N PRO A 173 46.26 10.06 9.46
CA PRO A 173 47.30 10.18 8.44
C PRO A 173 48.30 9.01 8.62
N LYS A 174 48.77 8.48 7.49
CA LYS A 174 50.00 7.66 7.43
C LYS A 174 51.23 8.52 7.67
#